data_AF-A0A069D7R5-F1
#
_entry.id   AF-A0A069D7R5-F1
#
_cell.length_a   1.000
_cell.length_b   1.000
_cell.length_c   1.000
_cell.angle_alpha   90.00
_cell.angle_beta   90.00
_cell.angle_gamma   90.00
#
_symmetry.space_group_name_H-M   'P 1'
#
loop_
_entity.id
_entity.type
_entity.pdbx_description
1 polymer ?
#
loop_
_entity_poly.entity_id
_entity_poly.type
_entity_poly.pdbx_seq_one_letter_code
_entity_poly.pdbx_strand_id
1 'polypeptide(L)' 'MARAGKILYRVKDGQTGIRSYRGTIDGKYALFQWEMMTNRLICKIDPARVSKTGKHIVELTVTDHCGNVTVLKDIY' A
#
# COMPACT_ATOMS: atom_id res chain seq x y z
N MET A 1 11.22 -8.95 -1.60
CA MET A 1 10.78 -10.20 -0.93
C MET A 1 9.73 -9.86 0.10
N ALA A 2 8.45 -9.90 -0.26
CA ALA A 2 7.36 -9.80 0.71
C ALA A 2 7.49 -10.98 1.68
N ARG A 3 7.73 -10.71 2.97
CA ARG A 3 7.70 -11.78 3.99
C ARG A 3 6.26 -12.27 4.05
N ALA A 4 6.07 -13.56 3.76
CA ALA A 4 4.79 -14.27 3.67
C ALA A 4 3.65 -13.57 4.44
N GLY A 5 2.70 -12.98 3.71
CA GLY A 5 1.47 -12.41 4.28
C GLY A 5 1.51 -10.92 4.64
N LYS A 6 2.55 -10.16 4.27
CA LYS A 6 2.57 -8.70 4.44
C LYS A 6 3.13 -7.98 3.21
N ILE A 7 2.39 -6.99 2.74
CA ILE A 7 2.86 -6.01 1.75
C ILE A 7 3.40 -4.79 2.49
N LEU A 8 4.59 -4.35 2.12
CA LEU A 8 5.30 -3.24 2.75
C LEU A 8 5.71 -2.24 1.67
N TYR A 9 5.17 -1.03 1.73
CA TYR A 9 5.64 0.08 0.92
C TYR A 9 6.32 1.10 1.82
N ARG A 10 7.54 1.50 1.44
CA ARG A 10 8.18 2.66 2.06
C ARG A 10 7.69 3.89 1.32
N VAL A 11 7.15 4.86 2.04
CA VAL A 11 6.79 6.13 1.43
C VAL A 11 7.87 7.15 1.78
N LYS A 12 8.41 7.78 0.74
CA LYS A 12 9.39 8.84 0.90
C LYS A 12 8.63 10.16 0.83
N ASP A 13 8.50 10.84 1.96
CA ASP A 13 7.99 12.20 1.98
C ASP A 13 9.06 13.17 1.46
N GLY A 14 8.62 14.12 0.64
CA GLY A 14 9.47 15.10 -0.03
C GLY A 14 9.42 16.50 0.57
N GLN A 15 8.75 16.71 1.73
CA GLN A 15 8.62 17.94 2.56
C GLN A 15 7.16 18.32 2.90
N THR A 16 6.15 17.78 2.21
CA THR A 16 4.75 18.25 2.34
C THR A 16 3.84 17.33 3.18
N GLY A 17 4.31 16.14 3.54
CA GLY A 17 3.52 15.11 4.18
C GLY A 17 2.53 14.43 3.22
N ILE A 18 1.94 13.34 3.70
CA ILE A 18 0.88 12.60 3.00
C ILE A 18 -0.47 13.04 3.56
N ARG A 19 -1.36 13.49 2.69
CA ARG A 19 -2.72 13.87 3.04
C ARG A 19 -3.63 12.65 3.11
N SER A 20 -3.54 11.76 2.14
CA SER A 20 -4.34 10.54 2.09
C SER A 20 -3.66 9.44 1.29
N TYR A 21 -4.06 8.21 1.56
CA TYR A 21 -3.64 7.05 0.79
C TYR A 21 -4.79 6.05 0.69
N ARG A 22 -4.82 5.29 -0.41
CA ARG A 22 -5.78 4.22 -0.65
C ARG A 22 -5.08 3.06 -1.34
N GLY A 23 -5.21 1.88 -0.77
CA GLY A 23 -4.69 0.67 -1.36
C GLY A 23 -5.79 -0.30 -1.79
N THR A 24 -5.55 -1.01 -2.88
CA THR A 24 -6.40 -2.09 -3.36
C THR A 24 -5.55 -3.30 -3.72
N ILE A 25 -6.13 -4.49 -3.56
CA ILE A 25 -5.57 -5.77 -3.98
C ILE A 25 -6.64 -6.42 -4.86
N ASP A 26 -6.29 -6.71 -6.11
CA ASP A 26 -7.19 -7.20 -7.16
C ASP A 26 -8.44 -6.30 -7.33
N GLY A 27 -8.24 -4.99 -7.26
CA GLY A 27 -9.32 -3.99 -7.33
C GLY A 27 -10.21 -3.92 -6.08
N LYS A 28 -10.03 -4.80 -5.08
CA LYS A 28 -10.76 -4.74 -3.81
C LYS A 28 -10.02 -3.88 -2.80
N TYR A 29 -10.76 -3.09 -2.03
CA TYR A 29 -10.17 -2.28 -0.97
C TYR A 29 -9.40 -3.16 0.03
N ALA A 30 -8.16 -2.77 0.30
CA ALA A 30 -7.30 -3.39 1.28
C ALA A 30 -6.85 -2.35 2.32
N LEU A 31 -6.86 -2.75 3.59
CA LEU A 31 -6.45 -1.87 4.67
C LEU A 31 -4.93 -1.79 4.72
N PHE A 32 -4.39 -0.59 4.48
CA PHE A 32 -2.99 -0.27 4.71
C PHE A 32 -2.88 0.56 5.99
N GLN A 33 -2.00 0.14 6.88
CA GLN A 33 -1.69 0.84 8.11
C GLN A 33 -0.45 1.70 7.91
N TRP A 34 -0.56 2.98 8.25
CA TRP A 34 0.55 3.93 8.23
C TRP A 34 1.35 3.84 9.52
N GLU A 35 2.63 3.50 9.41
CA GLU A 35 3.60 3.51 10.50
C GLU A 35 4.47 4.76 10.41
N MET A 36 4.08 5.81 11.14
CA MET A 36 4.72 7.14 11.10
C MET A 36 6.21 7.10 11.44
N MET A 37 6.61 6.28 12.41
CA MET A 37 8.00 6.25 12.88
C MET A 37 8.97 5.72 11.83
N THR A 38 8.51 4.87 10.91
CA THR A 38 9.37 4.24 9.89
C THR A 38 9.02 4.64 8.46
N ASN A 39 8.01 5.50 8.29
CA ASN A 39 7.43 5.92 7.01
C ASN A 39 7.06 4.72 6.12
N ARG A 40 6.30 3.78 6.69
CA ARG A 40 5.86 2.56 5.98
C ARG A 40 4.35 2.43 5.95
N LEU A 41 3.84 2.02 4.80
CA LEU A 41 2.50 1.48 4.64
C LEU A 41 2.57 -0.04 4.68
N ILE A 42 1.85 -0.61 5.63
CA ILE A 42 1.83 -2.05 5.89
C ILE A 42 0.43 -2.57 5.63
N CYS A 43 0.29 -3.51 4.70
CA CYS A 43 -0.94 -4.28 4.54
C CYS A 43 -0.69 -5.72 4.99
N LYS A 44 -1.51 -6.20 5.92
CA LYS A 44 -1.54 -7.61 6.29
C LYS A 44 -2.48 -8.32 5.32
N ILE A 45 -1.95 -9.33 4.65
CA ILE A 45 -2.71 -10.16 3.73
C ILE A 45 -3.55 -11.12 4.56
N ASP A 46 -4.86 -10.96 4.43
CA ASP A 46 -5.81 -11.88 5.00
C ASP A 46 -6.03 -13.04 4.02
N PRO A 47 -5.63 -14.28 4.36
CA PRO A 47 -5.74 -15.42 3.45
C PRO A 47 -7.17 -15.85 3.15
N ALA A 48 -8.18 -15.37 3.91
CA ALA A 48 -9.59 -15.59 3.57
C ALA A 48 -10.07 -14.63 2.48
N ARG A 49 -9.34 -13.52 2.24
CA ARG A 49 -9.73 -12.49 1.26
C ARG A 49 -8.81 -12.46 0.03
N VAL A 50 -7.55 -12.85 0.20
CA VAL A 50 -6.52 -12.85 -0.85
C VAL A 50 -5.86 -14.22 -0.83
N SER A 51 -5.84 -14.88 -1.99
CA SER A 51 -5.17 -16.17 -2.11
C SER A 51 -3.69 -16.07 -1.76
N LYS A 52 -3.12 -17.12 -1.17
CA LYS A 52 -1.66 -17.22 -1.00
C LYS A 52 -0.95 -17.60 -2.29
N THR A 53 -1.71 -18.05 -3.28
CA THR A 53 -1.22 -18.53 -4.58
C THR A 53 -1.86 -17.73 -5.70
N GLY A 54 -1.05 -17.37 -6.70
CA GLY A 54 -1.48 -16.53 -7.81
C GLY A 54 -0.68 -15.23 -7.86
N LYS A 55 -0.92 -14.45 -8.92
CA LYS A 55 -0.43 -13.08 -9.06
C LYS A 55 -1.55 -12.15 -8.60
N HIS A 56 -1.27 -11.31 -7.62
CA HIS A 56 -2.22 -10.32 -7.14
C HIS A 56 -1.77 -8.93 -7.57
N ILE A 57 -2.69 -8.12 -8.09
CA ILE A 57 -2.37 -6.75 -8.49
C ILE A 57 -2.63 -5.85 -7.30
N VAL A 58 -1.58 -5.19 -6.82
CA VAL A 58 -1.67 -4.22 -5.74
C VAL A 58 -1.59 -2.83 -6.34
N GLU A 59 -2.60 -2.01 -6.08
CA GLU A 59 -2.59 -0.60 -6.49
C GLU A 59 -2.63 0.28 -5.24
N LEU A 60 -1.63 1.14 -5.10
CA LEU A 60 -1.54 2.12 -4.01
C LEU A 60 -1.58 3.52 -4.60
N THR A 61 -2.59 4.29 -4.22
CA THR A 61 -2.72 5.71 -4.55
C THR A 61 -2.39 6.53 -3.32
N VAL A 62 -1.46 7.48 -3.45
CA VAL A 62 -1.05 8.41 -2.38
C VAL A 62 -1.29 9.83 -2.87
N THR A 63 -1.88 10.67 -2.03
CA THR A 63 -2.12 12.09 -2.31
C THR A 63 -1.44 12.93 -1.23
N ASP A 64 -0.66 13.93 -1.63
CA ASP A 64 -0.03 14.87 -0.69
C ASP A 64 -0.93 16.08 -0.39
N HIS A 65 -0.43 16.98 0.46
CA HIS A 65 -1.15 18.21 0.84
C HIS A 65 -1.20 19.27 -0.27
N CYS A 66 -0.29 19.24 -1.23
CA CYS A 66 -0.28 20.10 -2.41
C CYS A 66 -1.29 19.61 -3.48
N GLY A 67 -1.75 18.37 -3.35
CA GLY A 67 -2.69 17.73 -4.27
C GLY A 67 -2.01 16.86 -5.32
N ASN A 68 -0.69 16.61 -5.23
CA ASN A 68 -0.07 15.67 -6.16
C ASN A 68 -0.53 14.25 -5.82
N VAL A 69 -0.85 13.49 -6.87
CA VAL A 69 -1.31 12.11 -6.77
C VAL A 69 -0.26 11.20 -7.38
N THR A 70 0.19 10.22 -6.62
CA THR A 70 1.08 9.15 -7.08
C THR A 70 0.34 7.82 -7.03
N VAL A 71 0.35 7.09 -8.14
CA VAL A 71 -0.24 5.74 -8.23
C VAL A 71 0.90 4.74 -8.46
N LEU A 72 0.99 3.76 -7.58
CA LEU A 72 1.92 2.63 -7.68
C LEU A 72 1.13 1.37 -7.98
N LYS A 73 1.61 0.58 -8.94
CA LYS A 73 1.07 -0.73 -9.31
C LYS A 73 2.17 -1.77 -9.17
N ASP A 74 1.90 -2.82 -8.43
CA ASP A 74 2.86 -3.90 -8.16
C ASP A 74 2.17 -5.26 -8.23
N ILE A 75 2.96 -6.32 -8.46
CA ILE A 75 2.48 -7.69 -8.48
C ILE A 75 2.99 -8.39 -7.21
N TYR A 76 2.04 -8.81 -6.36
CA TYR A 76 2.28 -9.60 -5.15
C TYR A 76 2.12 -11.09 -5.43
#